data_AF-A0A662UC62-F1
#
_entry.id   AF-A0A662UC62-F1
#
_cell.length_a   1.000
_cell.length_b   1.000
_cell.length_c   1.000
_cell.angle_alpha   90.00
_cell.angle_beta   90.00
_cell.angle_gamma   90.00
#
_symmetry.space_group_name_H-M   'P 1'
#
loop_
_entity.id
_entity.type
_entity.pdbx_description
1 polymer ?
#
loop_
_entity_poly.entity_id
_entity_poly.type
_entity_poly.pdbx_seq_one_letter_code
_entity_poly.pdbx_strand_id
1 'polypeptide(L)'
;MSEILQAIFTIVVTIFITNMGIALYGVFSRPSLIKKTISLVLFTDSINIIAISIGFRILEEGYPKPPILPKIPETPAELEYFVQVSVDPLLQALVLTAIVIGFAINMFIIGLVKIYYRHYGTTDIRVSLEEGKHEKNN
;
A
#
# COMPACT_ATOMS: atom_id res chain seq x y z
N MET A 1 29.22 -3.13 11.29
CA MET A 1 28.07 -2.24 10.97
C MET A 1 27.46 -2.58 9.62
N SER A 2 28.28 -2.86 8.59
CA SER A 2 27.83 -3.32 7.27
C SER A 2 26.99 -4.61 7.29
N GLU A 3 27.39 -5.63 8.04
CA GLU A 3 26.63 -6.89 8.10
C GLU A 3 25.23 -6.73 8.72
N ILE A 4 25.11 -5.93 9.79
CA ILE A 4 23.82 -5.64 10.43
C ILE A 4 22.93 -4.85 9.47
N LEU A 5 23.47 -3.83 8.80
CA LEU A 5 22.73 -3.04 7.82
C LEU A 5 22.24 -3.91 6.64
N GLN A 6 23.10 -4.80 6.15
CA GLN A 6 22.76 -5.75 5.09
C GLN A 6 21.70 -6.76 5.54
N ALA A 7 21.76 -7.23 6.79
CA ALA A 7 20.74 -8.11 7.37
C ALA A 7 19.39 -7.40 7.46
N ILE A 8 19.35 -6.15 7.95
CA ILE A 8 18.12 -5.34 8.01
C ILE A 8 17.52 -5.16 6.62
N PHE A 9 18.34 -4.78 5.64
CA PHE A 9 17.89 -4.60 4.26
C PHE A 9 17.30 -5.89 3.68
N THR A 10 17.98 -7.02 3.90
CA THR A 10 17.53 -8.34 3.44
C THR A 10 16.20 -8.75 4.07
N ILE A 11 16.04 -8.52 5.39
CA ILE A 11 14.80 -8.81 6.11
C ILE A 11 13.64 -7.97 5.55
N VAL A 12 13.85 -6.67 5.34
CA VAL A 12 12.82 -5.76 4.81
C VAL A 12 12.39 -6.21 3.40
N VAL A 13 13.34 -6.52 2.52
CA VAL A 13 13.04 -7.00 1.17
C VAL A 13 12.30 -8.34 1.20
N THR A 14 12.66 -9.25 2.11
CA THR A 14 12.01 -10.56 2.24
C THR A 14 10.56 -10.44 2.71
N ILE A 15 10.31 -9.62 3.74
CA ILE A 15 8.96 -9.33 4.24
C ILE A 15 8.12 -8.69 3.13
N PHE A 16 8.70 -7.76 2.39
CA PHE A 16 8.03 -7.09 1.29
C PHE A 16 7.61 -8.06 0.18
N ILE A 17 8.53 -8.91 -0.32
CA ILE A 17 8.23 -9.92 -1.34
C ILE A 17 7.15 -10.89 -0.85
N THR A 18 7.23 -11.29 0.43
CA THR A 18 6.26 -12.21 1.03
C THR A 18 4.87 -11.58 1.10
N ASN A 19 4.75 -10.33 1.57
CA ASN A 19 3.48 -9.59 1.61
C ASN A 19 2.87 -9.42 0.22
N MET A 20 3.68 -9.05 -0.77
CA MET A 20 3.24 -8.91 -2.16
C MET A 20 2.71 -10.25 -2.72
N GLY A 21 3.41 -11.35 -2.46
CA GLY A 21 2.98 -12.70 -2.84
C GLY A 21 1.66 -13.11 -2.20
N ILE A 22 1.49 -12.85 -0.90
CA ILE A 22 0.24 -13.15 -0.16
C ILE A 22 -0.93 -12.29 -0.68
N ALA A 23 -0.69 -11.02 -0.95
CA ALA A 23 -1.71 -10.11 -1.48
C ALA A 23 -2.21 -10.58 -2.86
N LEU A 24 -1.30 -10.86 -3.79
CA LEU A 24 -1.63 -11.39 -5.11
C LEU A 24 -2.36 -12.74 -5.02
N TYR A 25 -1.83 -13.67 -4.23
CA TYR A 25 -2.48 -14.97 -4.02
C TYR A 25 -3.91 -14.83 -3.47
N GLY A 26 -4.11 -13.90 -2.53
CA GLY A 26 -5.41 -13.66 -1.92
C GLY A 26 -6.44 -13.10 -2.90
N VAL A 27 -6.04 -12.25 -3.86
CA VAL A 27 -6.92 -11.71 -4.91
C VAL A 27 -7.40 -12.80 -5.87
N PHE A 28 -6.50 -13.71 -6.31
CA PHE A 28 -6.83 -14.72 -7.31
C PHE A 28 -7.49 -15.97 -6.72
N SER A 29 -7.02 -16.47 -5.59
CA SER A 29 -7.39 -17.81 -5.12
C SER A 29 -8.59 -17.86 -4.17
N ARG A 30 -9.00 -16.72 -3.58
CA ARG A 30 -10.09 -16.71 -2.59
C ARG A 30 -11.47 -16.49 -3.26
N PRO A 31 -12.48 -17.33 -2.99
CA PRO A 31 -13.80 -17.19 -3.59
C PRO A 31 -14.68 -16.11 -2.93
N SER A 32 -14.44 -15.82 -1.64
CA SER A 32 -15.18 -14.78 -0.91
C SER A 32 -14.73 -13.38 -1.30
N LEU A 33 -15.69 -12.51 -1.64
CA LEU A 33 -15.46 -11.12 -1.98
C LEU A 33 -14.78 -10.33 -0.85
N ILE A 34 -15.13 -10.61 0.41
CA ILE A 34 -14.49 -9.96 1.57
C ILE A 34 -12.99 -10.27 1.61
N LYS A 35 -12.62 -11.52 1.38
CA LYS A 35 -11.22 -11.94 1.37
C LYS A 35 -10.45 -11.26 0.24
N LYS A 36 -11.06 -11.12 -0.94
CA LYS A 36 -10.46 -10.37 -2.07
C LYS A 36 -10.26 -8.89 -1.73
N THR A 37 -11.22 -8.25 -1.08
CA THR A 37 -11.11 -6.85 -0.63
C THR A 37 -9.93 -6.67 0.32
N ILE A 38 -9.78 -7.54 1.32
CA ILE A 38 -8.64 -7.49 2.26
C ILE A 38 -7.31 -7.68 1.52
N SER A 39 -7.26 -8.61 0.56
CA SER A 39 -6.06 -8.82 -0.26
C SER A 39 -5.72 -7.63 -1.14
N LEU A 40 -6.73 -6.91 -1.65
CA LEU A 40 -6.54 -5.69 -2.42
C LEU A 40 -6.00 -4.55 -1.55
N VAL A 41 -6.49 -4.41 -0.31
CA VAL A 41 -5.95 -3.44 0.66
C VAL A 41 -4.48 -3.74 0.95
N LEU A 42 -4.15 -5.00 1.23
CA LEU A 42 -2.76 -5.42 1.47
C LEU A 42 -1.84 -5.14 0.27
N PHE A 43 -2.37 -5.29 -0.95
CA PHE A 43 -1.64 -4.98 -2.18
C PHE A 43 -1.35 -3.47 -2.32
N THR A 44 -2.37 -2.63 -2.11
CA THR A 44 -2.22 -1.17 -2.14
C THR A 44 -1.25 -0.68 -1.07
N ASP A 45 -1.34 -1.20 0.15
CA ASP A 45 -0.42 -0.86 1.24
C ASP A 45 1.02 -1.27 0.92
N SER A 46 1.20 -2.45 0.31
CA SER A 46 2.52 -2.90 -0.14
C SER A 46 3.13 -1.95 -1.19
N ILE A 47 2.35 -1.48 -2.15
CA ILE A 47 2.79 -0.50 -3.15
C ILE A 47 3.17 0.84 -2.48
N ASN A 48 2.35 1.31 -1.55
CA ASN A 48 2.61 2.56 -0.82
C ASN A 48 3.94 2.49 -0.03
N ILE A 49 4.24 1.34 0.59
CA ILE A 49 5.51 1.11 1.30
C ILE A 49 6.71 1.16 0.33
N ILE A 50 6.60 0.57 -0.87
CA ILE A 50 7.66 0.65 -1.89
C ILE A 50 7.90 2.11 -2.27
N ALA A 51 6.83 2.83 -2.55
CA ALA A 51 6.92 4.22 -2.94
C ALA A 51 7.63 5.05 -1.86
N ILE A 52 7.27 4.92 -0.58
CA ILE A 52 7.99 5.61 0.51
C ILE A 52 9.47 5.19 0.56
N SER A 53 9.75 3.90 0.37
CA SER A 53 11.12 3.37 0.45
C SER A 53 12.03 3.92 -0.65
N ILE A 54 11.50 4.22 -1.84
CA ILE A 54 12.26 4.85 -2.95
C ILE A 54 12.69 6.28 -2.58
N GLY A 55 11.88 7.00 -1.81
CA GLY A 55 12.15 8.39 -1.38
C GLY A 55 13.02 8.48 -0.12
N PHE A 56 13.41 7.33 0.45
CA PHE A 56 14.26 7.28 1.63
C PHE A 56 15.71 7.53 1.23
N ARG A 57 16.31 8.57 1.82
CA ARG A 57 17.73 8.90 1.63
C ARG A 57 18.56 8.32 2.78
N ILE A 58 19.56 7.51 2.45
CA ILE A 58 20.57 7.04 3.40
C ILE A 58 21.62 8.15 3.50
N LEU A 59 21.80 8.70 4.70
CA LEU A 59 22.83 9.70 5.00
C LEU A 59 24.06 8.99 5.58
N GLU A 60 25.26 9.51 5.29
CA GLU A 60 26.51 9.01 5.86
C GLU A 60 26.57 9.24 7.38
N GLU A 61 25.95 10.32 7.86
CA GLU A 61 25.82 10.61 9.30
C GLU A 61 24.37 10.95 9.69
N GLY A 62 23.83 10.16 10.62
CA GLY A 62 22.53 10.39 11.25
C GLY A 62 21.32 9.77 10.54
N TYR A 63 20.13 10.03 11.08
CA TYR A 63 18.86 9.63 10.48
C TYR A 63 18.29 10.78 9.64
N PRO A 64 17.70 10.48 8.47
CA PRO A 64 17.12 11.51 7.63
C PRO A 64 15.95 12.19 8.35
N LYS A 65 15.89 13.51 8.25
CA LYS A 65 14.86 14.32 8.89
C LYS A 65 13.57 14.29 8.07
N PRO A 66 12.40 14.36 8.72
CA PRO A 66 11.14 14.56 8.01
C PRO A 66 11.20 15.89 7.25
N PRO A 67 10.56 16.00 6.07
CA PRO A 67 10.63 17.19 5.22
C PRO A 67 9.64 18.25 5.73
N ILE A 68 9.78 18.59 7.00
CA ILE A 68 8.98 19.56 7.75
C ILE A 68 9.97 20.50 8.41
N LEU A 69 9.86 21.80 8.14
CA LEU A 69 10.68 22.83 8.76
C LEU A 69 9.99 23.31 10.05
N PRO A 70 10.46 22.92 11.25
CA PRO A 70 9.83 23.33 12.51
C PRO A 70 10.10 24.80 12.87
N LYS A 71 11.17 25.39 12.31
CA LYS A 71 11.51 26.81 12.44
C LYS A 71 11.92 27.33 11.07
N ILE A 72 11.63 28.61 10.83
CA ILE A 72 12.07 29.30 9.62
C ILE A 72 13.59 29.45 9.72
N PRO A 73 14.38 28.94 8.76
CA PRO A 73 15.83 29.09 8.80
C PRO A 73 16.20 30.56 8.72
N GLU A 74 17.05 31.00 9.65
CA GLU A 74 17.48 32.41 9.73
C GLU A 74 18.66 32.68 8.80
N THR A 75 19.39 31.62 8.42
CA THR A 75 20.54 31.70 7.51
C THR A 75 20.39 30.78 6.29
N PRO A 76 20.96 31.14 5.13
CA PRO A 76 20.98 30.28 3.95
C PRO A 76 21.66 28.92 4.19
N ALA A 77 22.66 28.89 5.08
CA ALA A 77 23.40 27.67 5.43
C ALA A 77 22.53 26.63 6.16
N GLU A 78 21.60 27.07 7.02
CA GLU A 78 20.64 26.18 7.69
C GLU A 78 19.66 25.54 6.70
N LEU A 79 19.26 26.30 5.67
CA LEU A 79 18.38 25.81 4.62
C LEU A 79 19.09 24.76 3.74
N GLU A 80 20.34 25.01 3.35
CA GLU A 80 21.13 24.05 2.57
C GLU A 80 21.37 22.75 3.34
N TYR A 81 21.73 22.85 4.63
CA TYR A 81 21.88 21.68 5.48
C TYR A 81 20.57 20.88 5.59
N PHE A 82 19.43 21.57 5.75
CA PHE A 82 18.12 20.92 5.80
C PHE A 82 17.77 20.16 4.51
N VAL A 83 18.03 20.74 3.34
CA VAL A 83 17.78 20.08 2.05
C VAL A 83 18.65 18.84 1.85
N GLN A 84 19.87 18.85 2.39
CA GLN A 84 20.75 17.67 2.32
C GLN A 84 20.28 16.52 3.20
N VAL A 85 19.82 16.82 4.44
CA VAL A 85 19.44 15.80 5.43
C VAL A 85 17.97 15.37 5.37
N SER A 86 17.13 16.03 4.58
CA SER A 86 15.70 15.72 4.48
C SER A 86 15.40 14.65 3.44
N VAL A 87 14.36 13.86 3.70
CA VAL A 87 13.77 12.92 2.72
C VAL A 87 13.00 13.65 1.62
N ASP A 88 12.66 12.95 0.53
CA ASP A 88 11.93 13.54 -0.61
C ASP A 88 10.47 13.91 -0.23
N PRO A 89 10.09 15.21 -0.24
CA PRO A 89 8.72 15.64 0.04
C PRO A 89 7.72 15.28 -1.06
N LEU A 90 8.18 15.14 -2.32
CA LEU A 90 7.30 14.88 -3.47
C LEU A 90 6.70 13.49 -3.36
N LEU A 91 7.53 12.51 -3.03
CA LEU A 91 7.09 11.12 -2.91
C LEU A 91 6.13 10.92 -1.73
N GLN A 92 6.30 11.68 -0.65
CA GLN A 92 5.37 11.66 0.49
C GLN A 92 3.98 12.17 0.11
N ALA A 93 3.91 13.27 -0.65
CA ALA A 93 2.63 13.81 -1.11
C ALA A 93 1.92 12.84 -2.07
N LEU A 94 2.69 12.17 -2.94
CA LEU A 94 2.16 11.15 -3.86
C LEU A 94 1.54 9.97 -3.10
N VAL A 95 2.23 9.47 -2.07
CA VAL A 95 1.75 8.33 -1.27
C VAL A 95 0.53 8.72 -0.43
N LEU A 96 0.51 9.90 0.17
CA LEU A 96 -0.67 10.38 0.91
C LEU A 96 -1.91 10.44 0.00
N THR A 97 -1.72 10.89 -1.24
CA THR A 97 -2.79 10.90 -2.26
C THR A 97 -3.23 9.48 -2.61
N ALA A 98 -2.29 8.56 -2.82
CA ALA A 98 -2.59 7.16 -3.12
C ALA A 98 -3.37 6.47 -2.00
N ILE A 99 -3.08 6.76 -0.74
CA ILE A 99 -3.79 6.23 0.43
C ILE A 99 -5.27 6.67 0.41
N VAL A 100 -5.54 7.95 0.16
CA VAL A 100 -6.93 8.47 0.13
C VAL A 100 -7.72 7.88 -1.04
N ILE A 101 -7.11 7.75 -2.22
CA ILE A 101 -7.74 7.11 -3.39
C ILE A 101 -8.02 5.63 -3.09
N GLY A 102 -7.05 4.90 -2.53
CA GLY A 102 -7.22 3.50 -2.14
C GLY A 102 -8.34 3.31 -1.12
N PHE A 103 -8.45 4.21 -0.15
CA PHE A 103 -9.53 4.21 0.84
C PHE A 103 -10.91 4.41 0.19
N ALA A 104 -11.04 5.38 -0.72
CA ALA A 104 -12.30 5.64 -1.44
C ALA A 104 -12.75 4.41 -2.27
N ILE A 105 -11.81 3.80 -3.00
CA ILE A 105 -12.08 2.58 -3.78
C ILE A 105 -12.47 1.42 -2.85
N ASN A 106 -11.78 1.24 -1.72
CA ASN A 106 -12.09 0.18 -0.77
C ASN A 106 -13.51 0.35 -0.18
N MET A 107 -13.89 1.57 0.22
CA MET A 107 -15.26 1.86 0.68
C MET A 107 -16.30 1.54 -0.40
N PHE A 108 -16.02 1.90 -1.64
CA PHE A 108 -16.89 1.59 -2.77
C PHE A 108 -17.07 0.06 -2.96
N ILE A 109 -15.98 -0.70 -2.94
CA ILE A 109 -16.02 -2.17 -3.05
C ILE A 109 -16.81 -2.78 -1.89
N ILE A 110 -16.59 -2.33 -0.65
CA ILE A 110 -17.36 -2.82 0.51
C ILE A 110 -18.85 -2.52 0.34
N GLY A 111 -19.20 -1.34 -0.19
CA GLY A 111 -20.58 -0.99 -0.56
C GLY A 111 -21.18 -1.98 -1.56
N LEU A 112 -20.44 -2.33 -2.62
CA LEU A 112 -20.85 -3.34 -3.60
C LEU A 112 -21.02 -4.73 -2.97
N VAL A 113 -20.08 -5.14 -2.10
CA VAL A 113 -20.17 -6.43 -1.39
C VAL A 113 -21.42 -6.48 -0.51
N LYS A 114 -21.80 -5.38 0.13
CA LYS A 114 -23.03 -5.29 0.92
C LYS A 114 -24.28 -5.44 0.05
N ILE A 115 -24.31 -4.81 -1.12
CA ILE A 115 -25.42 -4.95 -2.07
C ILE A 115 -25.50 -6.40 -2.58
N TYR A 116 -24.35 -6.98 -2.94
CA TYR A 116 -24.25 -8.38 -3.36
C TYR A 116 -24.80 -9.34 -2.30
N TYR A 117 -24.37 -9.15 -1.05
CA TYR A 117 -24.84 -9.97 0.07
C TYR A 117 -26.35 -9.84 0.29
N ARG A 118 -26.94 -8.65 0.08
CA ARG A 118 -28.40 -8.46 0.19
C ARG A 118 -29.18 -9.22 -0.89
N HIS A 119 -28.63 -9.38 -2.08
CA HIS A 119 -29.29 -10.09 -3.19
C HIS A 119 -29.09 -11.61 -3.13
N TYR A 120 -27.87 -12.07 -2.84
CA TYR A 120 -27.50 -13.49 -2.94
C TYR A 120 -27.41 -14.21 -1.59
N GLY A 121 -27.46 -13.48 -0.47
CA GLY A 121 -27.31 -14.05 0.88
C GLY A 121 -25.93 -14.64 1.18
N THR A 122 -24.99 -14.55 0.23
CA THR A 122 -23.63 -15.08 0.34
C THR A 122 -22.61 -14.04 -0.11
N THR A 123 -21.36 -14.23 0.30
CA THR A 123 -20.23 -13.43 -0.18
C THR A 123 -19.33 -14.21 -1.14
N ASP A 124 -19.73 -15.43 -1.49
CA ASP A 124 -19.01 -16.29 -2.42
C ASP A 124 -19.43 -15.97 -3.86
N ILE A 125 -18.45 -15.63 -4.69
CA ILE A 125 -18.69 -15.24 -6.09
C ILE A 125 -19.19 -16.41 -6.97
N ARG A 126 -18.99 -17.66 -6.53
CA ARG A 126 -19.37 -18.84 -7.33
C ARG A 126 -20.87 -18.92 -7.58
N VAL A 127 -21.68 -18.46 -6.63
CA VAL A 127 -23.15 -18.52 -6.71
C VAL A 127 -23.68 -17.70 -7.90
N SER A 128 -23.14 -16.50 -8.15
CA SER A 128 -23.51 -15.72 -9.35
C SER A 128 -23.07 -16.35 -10.68
N LEU A 129 -21.97 -17.09 -10.69
CA LEU A 129 -21.45 -17.70 -11.92
C LEU A 129 -22.26 -18.94 -12.34
N GLU A 130 -22.96 -19.57 -11.40
CA GLU A 130 -23.83 -20.71 -11.67
C GLU A 130 -25.18 -20.24 -12.24
N GLU A 131 -25.79 -19.19 -11.69
CA GLU A 131 -27.04 -18.62 -12.23
C GLU A 131 -26.88 -18.10 -13.67
N GLY A 132 -25.79 -17.39 -13.98
CA GLY A 132 -25.52 -16.91 -15.34
C GLY A 132 -25.25 -18.02 -16.37
N LYS A 133 -24.96 -19.25 -15.93
CA LYS A 133 -24.87 -20.43 -16.81
C LYS A 133 -26.23 -21.05 -17.09
N HIS A 134 -27.15 -20.99 -16.13
CA HIS A 134 -28.52 -21.50 -16.32
C HIS A 134 -29.34 -20.61 -17.26
N GLU A 135 -29.18 -19.29 -17.23
CA GLU A 135 -29.83 -18.40 -18.21
C GLU A 135 -29.30 -18.53 -19.64
N LYS A 136 -28.05 -18.95 -19.85
CA LYS A 136 -27.49 -19.14 -21.20
C LYS A 136 -27.81 -20.50 -21.83
N ASN A 137 -28.30 -21.46 -21.05
CA ASN A 137 -28.61 -22.82 -21.49
C ASN A 137 -30.13 -23.07 -21.64
N ASN A 138 -30.95 -22.03 -21.51
CA ASN A 138 -32.40 -22.05 -21.72
C ASN A 138 -32.77 -21.03 -22.81
#